data_AF-A0AAX6H439-F1
#
_entry.id   AF-A0AAX6H439-F1
#
_cell.length_a   1.000
_cell.length_b   1.000
_cell.length_c   1.000
_cell.angle_alpha   90.00
_cell.angle_beta   90.00
_cell.angle_gamma   90.00
#
_symmetry.space_group_name_H-M   'P 1'
#
loop_
_entity.id
_entity.type
_entity.pdbx_description
1 polymer ?
#
loop_
_entity_poly.entity_id
_entity_poly.type
_entity_poly.pdbx_seq_one_letter_code
_entity_poly.pdbx_strand_id
1 'polypeptide(L)'
;MAATSASSFFTPLFLSTNTHSSPLLSLSRLKAPPPPPPPPPPPLMSFHAQHISSLFVPRCSSSSSSSSQNGSLPESLNSRTKTMIMTSFDAITGEGSIPKPSYRWKRVLLKVSGEALAGDNTQNIDPKVTMSIAREVASVTQLGIQVAIVVGGGNIFRGASWAGSSGLDRSSADYIGMLATVMNAIFLQATMESIGIPTRVQTAFRMSEVAEPYIRRRAVRHLEKGRVVIFAAGSGNPFFTTDTAAALRCAEISAEVVLKATNVDGVYDEDPKLNPKAHLLDTLSYEDVMAKDLSVMDMTAITLCQENNIPVVVFNLNKPGNIAKAIVGERVGTLIGGPRSQLHRPEGNITDMN
;
A
#
# COMPACT_ATOMS: atom_id res chain seq x y z
N MET A 1 -35.30 -24.85 -44.25
CA MET A 1 -35.96 -26.17 -44.14
C MET A 1 -36.08 -26.53 -42.66
N ALA A 2 -37.25 -27.04 -42.29
CA ALA A 2 -37.83 -27.32 -40.97
C ALA A 2 -36.89 -28.04 -39.97
N ALA A 3 -36.84 -27.61 -38.69
CA ALA A 3 -37.62 -28.09 -37.51
C ALA A 3 -36.86 -29.22 -36.76
N THR A 4 -36.90 -29.45 -35.44
CA THR A 4 -37.74 -29.00 -34.32
C THR A 4 -36.95 -29.35 -33.04
N SER A 5 -36.97 -28.52 -32.00
CA SER A 5 -36.43 -28.82 -30.66
C SER A 5 -37.59 -28.92 -29.66
N ALA A 6 -37.69 -30.01 -28.92
CA ALA A 6 -38.75 -30.23 -27.94
C ALA A 6 -38.16 -30.36 -26.52
N SER A 7 -38.70 -29.53 -25.64
CA SER A 7 -38.54 -29.47 -24.18
C SER A 7 -39.51 -30.41 -23.47
N SER A 8 -39.09 -31.03 -22.36
CA SER A 8 -39.97 -31.64 -21.35
C SER A 8 -39.29 -31.58 -19.97
N PHE A 9 -39.74 -30.69 -19.08
CA PHE A 9 -40.81 -30.80 -18.09
C PHE A 9 -40.44 -31.57 -16.80
N PHE A 10 -40.32 -30.77 -15.74
CA PHE A 10 -40.17 -31.10 -14.32
C PHE A 10 -41.55 -31.41 -13.71
N THR A 11 -41.66 -32.45 -12.87
CA THR A 11 -42.64 -32.52 -11.77
C THR A 11 -42.14 -33.46 -10.65
N PRO A 12 -42.20 -33.09 -9.36
CA PRO A 12 -41.80 -33.95 -8.24
C PRO A 12 -42.98 -34.68 -7.59
N LEU A 13 -42.73 -35.88 -7.07
CA LEU A 13 -43.70 -36.67 -6.30
C LEU A 13 -43.55 -36.40 -4.79
N PHE A 14 -44.63 -35.99 -4.14
CA PHE A 14 -44.83 -36.01 -2.69
C PHE A 14 -45.37 -37.39 -2.28
N LEU A 15 -44.91 -37.96 -1.16
CA LEU A 15 -45.73 -38.86 -0.35
C LEU A 15 -45.37 -38.76 1.15
N SER A 16 -46.41 -38.88 1.97
CA SER A 16 -46.54 -38.49 3.37
C SER A 16 -46.23 -39.62 4.36
N THR A 17 -45.70 -39.21 5.52
CA THR A 17 -45.89 -39.73 6.91
C THR A 17 -46.04 -41.24 7.19
N ASN A 18 -45.16 -41.78 8.04
CA ASN A 18 -45.60 -42.36 9.33
C ASN A 18 -44.47 -42.62 10.33
N THR A 19 -44.85 -42.50 11.60
CA THR A 19 -44.12 -42.63 12.86
C THR A 19 -43.83 -44.09 13.27
N HIS A 20 -42.65 -44.38 13.85
CA HIS A 20 -42.51 -45.10 15.13
C HIS A 20 -41.03 -45.28 15.58
N SER A 21 -40.87 -45.06 16.89
CA SER A 21 -39.81 -45.35 17.87
C SER A 21 -38.88 -46.58 17.72
N SER A 22 -37.56 -46.33 17.82
CA SER A 22 -36.46 -46.99 18.61
C SER A 22 -36.22 -48.53 18.55
N PRO A 23 -34.96 -49.06 18.64
CA PRO A 23 -33.95 -48.68 19.64
C PRO A 23 -32.46 -48.65 19.22
N LEU A 24 -31.68 -48.12 20.17
CA LEU A 24 -30.23 -47.95 20.24
C LEU A 24 -29.42 -49.23 19.95
N LEU A 25 -28.44 -49.12 19.04
CA LEU A 25 -27.31 -50.04 18.92
C LEU A 25 -26.02 -49.32 19.32
N SER A 26 -25.40 -49.87 20.35
CA SER A 26 -24.12 -49.50 20.95
C SER A 26 -22.97 -49.51 19.92
N LEU A 27 -22.42 -48.34 19.59
CA LEU A 27 -21.13 -48.22 18.91
C LEU A 27 -19.99 -48.53 19.90
N SER A 28 -19.44 -49.73 19.80
CA SER A 28 -18.17 -50.10 20.39
C SER A 28 -17.04 -49.23 19.80
N ARG A 29 -16.30 -48.56 20.69
CA ARG A 29 -15.10 -47.77 20.37
C ARG A 29 -14.06 -48.63 19.63
N LEU A 30 -13.84 -48.37 18.35
CA LEU A 30 -12.61 -48.76 17.67
C LEU A 30 -11.48 -47.85 18.17
N LYS A 31 -10.54 -48.44 18.89
CA LYS A 31 -9.33 -47.80 19.42
C LYS A 31 -8.40 -47.50 18.23
N ALA A 32 -8.08 -46.23 18.00
CA ALA A 32 -7.14 -45.83 16.94
C ALA A 32 -5.75 -46.46 17.16
N PRO A 33 -5.03 -46.86 16.10
CA PRO A 33 -3.68 -47.42 16.22
C PRO A 33 -2.68 -46.36 16.71
N PRO A 34 -1.63 -46.76 17.44
CA PRO A 34 -0.63 -45.82 17.95
C PRO A 34 0.18 -45.18 16.81
N PRO A 35 0.69 -43.94 17.00
CA PRO A 35 1.48 -43.25 15.99
C PRO A 35 2.83 -43.95 15.74
N PRO A 36 3.39 -43.82 14.53
CA PRO A 36 4.69 -44.40 14.19
C PRO A 36 5.84 -43.74 14.99
N PRO A 37 6.94 -44.46 15.24
CA PRO A 37 8.08 -43.92 15.97
C PRO A 37 8.79 -42.80 15.17
N PRO A 38 9.47 -41.87 15.87
CA PRO A 38 10.18 -40.77 15.22
C PRO A 38 11.39 -41.28 14.40
N PRO A 39 11.77 -40.56 13.33
CA PRO A 39 12.93 -40.93 12.50
C PRO A 39 14.25 -40.79 13.29
N PRO A 40 15.27 -41.59 12.95
CA PRO A 40 16.57 -41.53 13.62
C PRO A 40 17.27 -40.19 13.36
N PRO A 41 18.11 -39.70 14.30
CA PRO A 41 18.85 -38.47 14.13
C PRO A 41 19.89 -38.59 12.99
N PRO A 42 20.20 -37.50 12.27
CA PRO A 42 21.20 -37.52 11.21
C PRO A 42 22.60 -37.78 11.78
N PRO A 43 23.50 -38.43 11.00
CA PRO A 43 24.84 -38.73 11.46
C PRO A 43 25.65 -37.43 11.67
N LEU A 44 26.31 -37.35 12.83
CA LEU A 44 27.29 -36.30 13.16
C LEU A 44 28.48 -36.39 12.19
N MET A 45 28.58 -35.42 11.27
CA MET A 45 29.81 -35.24 10.50
C MET A 45 30.87 -34.56 11.35
N SER A 46 31.96 -35.28 11.57
CA SER A 46 33.21 -34.78 12.14
C SER A 46 33.88 -33.80 11.17
N PHE A 47 34.00 -32.54 11.55
CA PHE A 47 34.86 -31.58 10.85
C PHE A 47 36.33 -31.89 11.14
N HIS A 48 37.06 -32.31 10.11
CA HIS A 48 38.52 -32.37 10.13
C HIS A 48 39.07 -30.95 9.97
N ALA A 49 39.83 -30.50 10.98
CA ALA A 49 40.60 -29.27 10.91
C ALA A 49 41.85 -29.50 10.03
N GLN A 50 42.08 -28.63 9.05
CA GLN A 50 43.38 -28.46 8.42
C GLN A 50 43.84 -27.01 8.55
N HIS A 51 45.09 -26.88 8.94
CA HIS A 51 45.80 -25.69 9.39
C HIS A 51 46.55 -25.01 8.22
N ILE A 52 46.60 -23.67 8.27
CA ILE A 52 47.70 -22.75 7.86
C ILE A 52 48.01 -22.67 6.34
N SER A 53 47.95 -21.49 5.71
CA SER A 53 49.10 -20.58 5.67
C SER A 53 48.76 -19.13 5.29
N SER A 54 49.52 -18.23 5.94
CA SER A 54 49.71 -16.78 5.80
C SER A 54 49.84 -16.22 4.38
N LEU A 55 49.42 -14.96 4.18
CA LEU A 55 50.06 -13.90 3.36
C LEU A 55 49.40 -12.55 3.74
N PHE A 56 50.05 -11.74 4.58
CA PHE A 56 50.83 -10.54 4.25
C PHE A 56 49.99 -9.30 3.84
N VAL A 57 49.90 -8.36 4.77
CA VAL A 57 49.46 -6.96 4.60
C VAL A 57 50.67 -6.11 4.22
N PRO A 58 50.51 -5.04 3.42
CA PRO A 58 51.34 -3.87 3.64
C PRO A 58 50.51 -2.59 3.81
N ARG A 59 50.88 -1.86 4.87
CA ARG A 59 50.58 -0.46 5.13
C ARG A 59 51.95 0.23 5.19
N CYS A 60 52.14 1.36 4.49
CA CYS A 60 52.79 2.59 5.00
C CYS A 60 53.26 3.57 3.90
N SER A 61 52.87 4.83 4.12
CA SER A 61 53.73 6.03 4.22
C SER A 61 54.39 6.66 2.98
N SER A 62 53.92 7.88 2.70
CA SER A 62 54.67 9.13 2.51
C SER A 62 56.20 9.07 2.46
N SER A 63 56.77 9.63 1.39
CA SER A 63 58.01 10.40 1.48
C SER A 63 58.10 11.47 0.38
N SER A 64 58.48 12.65 0.83
CA SER A 64 58.90 13.84 0.11
C SER A 64 60.38 13.77 -0.23
N SER A 65 60.80 14.17 -1.43
CA SER A 65 62.14 14.73 -1.64
C SER A 65 62.25 15.47 -2.98
N SER A 66 62.75 16.70 -2.84
CA SER A 66 63.19 17.67 -3.83
C SER A 66 64.52 17.31 -4.49
N SER A 67 64.71 17.66 -5.78
CA SER A 67 65.96 18.24 -6.28
C SER A 67 65.80 18.79 -7.71
N SER A 68 66.47 19.91 -7.94
CA SER A 68 66.46 20.77 -9.13
C SER A 68 67.51 20.34 -10.16
N GLN A 69 67.29 20.60 -11.46
CA GLN A 69 68.12 21.49 -12.30
C GLN A 69 67.69 21.57 -13.78
N ASN A 70 67.92 22.76 -14.32
CA ASN A 70 67.66 23.40 -15.62
C ASN A 70 67.90 22.60 -16.93
N GLY A 71 67.15 22.99 -17.98
CA GLY A 71 67.63 22.93 -19.37
C GLY A 71 66.57 23.00 -20.48
N SER A 72 66.42 24.19 -21.10
CA SER A 72 66.02 24.49 -22.49
C SER A 72 64.66 24.04 -23.09
N LEU A 73 63.92 25.06 -23.55
CA LEU A 73 62.78 25.08 -24.50
C LEU A 73 63.24 24.77 -25.95
N PRO A 74 62.36 24.38 -26.93
CA PRO A 74 61.10 25.09 -27.24
C PRO A 74 59.84 24.27 -27.62
N GLU A 75 58.72 25.00 -27.55
CA GLU A 75 57.46 24.91 -28.32
C GLU A 75 56.72 23.56 -28.47
N SER A 76 55.54 23.45 -27.87
CA SER A 76 54.25 23.58 -28.59
C SER A 76 53.04 23.13 -27.75
N LEU A 77 51.89 23.77 -28.04
CA LEU A 77 50.52 23.27 -27.93
C LEU A 77 49.85 23.05 -26.55
N ASN A 78 48.86 23.93 -26.34
CA ASN A 78 47.52 23.69 -25.80
C ASN A 78 47.20 23.86 -24.30
N SER A 79 46.14 24.67 -24.13
CA SER A 79 45.17 24.71 -23.03
C SER A 79 45.60 25.35 -21.71
N ARG A 80 45.54 26.70 -21.68
CA ARG A 80 45.48 27.48 -20.44
C ARG A 80 44.16 27.22 -19.73
N THR A 81 44.22 26.45 -18.64
CA THR A 81 43.25 26.46 -17.55
C THR A 81 43.19 27.87 -16.96
N LYS A 82 42.13 28.63 -17.26
CA LYS A 82 41.81 29.87 -16.56
C LYS A 82 41.00 29.52 -15.31
N THR A 83 41.63 29.62 -14.15
CA THR A 83 40.95 29.78 -12.87
C THR A 83 40.20 31.10 -12.92
N MET A 84 38.88 31.07 -13.13
CA MET A 84 38.01 32.23 -12.92
C MET A 84 37.51 32.23 -11.48
N ILE A 85 37.80 33.33 -10.81
CA ILE A 85 37.18 33.76 -9.57
C ILE A 85 35.68 33.95 -9.88
N MET A 86 34.81 33.08 -9.35
CA MET A 86 33.36 33.31 -9.36
C MET A 86 33.05 34.39 -8.32
N THR A 87 33.09 35.65 -8.75
CA THR A 87 32.33 36.72 -8.09
C THR A 87 30.86 36.48 -8.38
N SER A 88 30.09 36.32 -7.30
CA SER A 88 28.63 36.13 -7.29
C SER A 88 27.94 37.12 -8.21
N PHE A 89 27.31 36.61 -9.27
CA PHE A 89 26.48 37.39 -10.18
C PHE A 89 25.01 37.14 -9.84
N ASP A 90 24.63 37.41 -8.58
CA ASP A 90 23.23 37.49 -8.16
C ASP A 90 22.79 38.94 -8.26
N ALA A 91 22.59 39.43 -9.49
CA ALA A 91 21.85 40.64 -9.73
C ALA A 91 21.32 40.65 -11.16
N ILE A 92 19.99 40.77 -11.26
CA ILE A 92 19.24 41.12 -12.47
C ILE A 92 18.89 39.93 -13.38
N THR A 93 17.89 39.15 -12.97
CA THR A 93 16.70 38.90 -13.81
C THR A 93 15.51 38.66 -12.88
N GLY A 94 14.55 39.59 -12.89
CA GLY A 94 13.23 39.36 -12.35
C GLY A 94 12.48 38.41 -13.27
N GLU A 95 12.72 37.10 -13.13
CA GLU A 95 11.76 36.12 -13.59
C GLU A 95 10.66 36.01 -12.53
N GLY A 96 9.48 36.49 -12.89
CA GLY A 96 8.28 36.24 -12.11
C GLY A 96 8.13 34.74 -11.95
N SER A 97 8.44 34.23 -10.75
CA SER A 97 8.24 32.84 -10.40
C SER A 97 6.78 32.51 -10.69
N ILE A 98 6.53 31.66 -11.68
CA ILE A 98 5.20 31.07 -11.90
C ILE A 98 4.76 30.57 -10.52
N PRO A 99 3.65 31.07 -9.94
CA PRO A 99 3.25 30.64 -8.62
C PRO A 99 3.07 29.13 -8.66
N LYS A 100 3.94 28.41 -7.94
CA LYS A 100 3.85 26.96 -7.85
C LYS A 100 2.45 26.66 -7.33
N PRO A 101 1.62 25.88 -8.05
CA PRO A 101 0.26 25.60 -7.60
C PRO A 101 0.32 25.04 -6.18
N SER A 102 -0.40 25.71 -5.27
CA SER A 102 -0.48 25.30 -3.88
C SER A 102 -1.54 24.22 -3.76
N TYR A 103 -1.13 22.97 -3.90
CA TYR A 103 -2.00 21.83 -3.61
C TYR A 103 -2.29 21.74 -2.12
N ARG A 104 -3.45 21.17 -1.79
CA ARG A 104 -3.85 20.97 -0.39
C ARG A 104 -2.86 20.08 0.35
N TRP A 105 -2.32 19.09 -0.34
CA TRP A 105 -1.40 18.09 0.19
C TRP A 105 -0.07 18.13 -0.59
N LYS A 106 1.03 18.06 0.15
CA LYS A 106 2.38 17.84 -0.35
C LYS A 106 2.76 16.37 -0.29
N ARG A 107 2.29 15.63 0.71
CA ARG A 107 2.55 14.19 0.88
C ARG A 107 1.28 13.45 1.27
N VAL A 108 0.95 12.41 0.52
CA VAL A 108 -0.28 11.62 0.71
C VAL A 108 0.04 10.14 0.85
N LEU A 109 -0.82 9.40 1.55
CA LEU A 109 -0.82 7.95 1.53
C LEU A 109 -2.11 7.43 0.88
N LEU A 110 -1.98 6.80 -0.28
CA LEU A 110 -3.08 6.15 -0.98
C LEU A 110 -3.20 4.69 -0.53
N LYS A 111 -4.31 4.34 0.12
CA LYS A 111 -4.62 2.96 0.47
C LYS A 111 -5.55 2.37 -0.59
N VAL A 112 -5.08 1.32 -1.25
CA VAL A 112 -5.87 0.54 -2.23
C VAL A 112 -6.21 -0.81 -1.63
N SER A 113 -7.49 -1.20 -1.62
CA SER A 113 -7.89 -2.55 -1.18
C SER A 113 -7.38 -3.62 -2.16
N GLY A 114 -7.19 -4.86 -1.70
CA GLY A 114 -6.78 -5.93 -2.62
C GLY A 114 -7.90 -6.23 -3.62
N GLU A 115 -9.13 -6.23 -3.12
CA GLU A 115 -10.39 -6.38 -3.86
C GLU A 115 -10.52 -5.40 -5.01
N ALA A 116 -10.13 -4.15 -4.79
CA ALA A 116 -10.12 -3.14 -5.84
C ALA A 116 -9.24 -3.58 -7.02
N LEU A 117 -8.11 -4.23 -6.77
CA LEU A 117 -7.20 -4.68 -7.81
C LEU A 117 -7.73 -5.85 -8.62
N ALA A 118 -8.71 -6.61 -8.14
CA ALA A 118 -9.28 -7.75 -8.86
C ALA A 118 -10.24 -7.34 -10.00
N GLY A 119 -10.69 -6.08 -10.04
CA GLY A 119 -11.61 -5.59 -11.07
C GLY A 119 -12.90 -6.40 -11.15
N ASP A 120 -13.13 -7.05 -12.29
CA ASP A 120 -14.29 -7.92 -12.54
C ASP A 120 -14.20 -9.31 -11.88
N ASN A 121 -13.14 -9.59 -11.11
CA ASN A 121 -12.86 -10.85 -10.42
C ASN A 121 -12.63 -12.06 -11.34
N THR A 122 -12.33 -11.85 -12.63
CA THR A 122 -11.93 -12.95 -13.53
C THR A 122 -10.51 -13.44 -13.23
N GLN A 123 -9.68 -12.57 -12.65
CA GLN A 123 -8.32 -12.85 -12.22
C GLN A 123 -8.09 -12.29 -10.81
N ASN A 124 -7.04 -12.76 -10.13
CA ASN A 124 -6.66 -12.20 -8.83
C ASN A 124 -6.23 -10.73 -8.96
N ILE A 125 -5.59 -10.33 -10.06
CA ILE A 125 -5.17 -8.94 -10.32
C ILE A 125 -5.57 -8.58 -11.75
N ASP A 126 -6.37 -7.53 -11.92
CA ASP A 126 -6.74 -6.97 -13.21
C ASP A 126 -5.67 -5.95 -13.68
N PRO A 127 -4.95 -6.23 -14.79
CA PRO A 127 -3.97 -5.31 -15.37
C PRO A 127 -4.57 -3.94 -15.75
N LYS A 128 -5.87 -3.88 -16.09
CA LYS A 128 -6.53 -2.63 -16.45
C LYS A 128 -6.69 -1.71 -15.24
N VAL A 129 -7.05 -2.26 -14.09
CA VAL A 129 -7.22 -1.48 -12.85
C VAL A 129 -5.86 -0.96 -12.36
N THR A 130 -4.86 -1.83 -12.29
CA THR A 130 -3.49 -1.42 -11.90
C THR A 130 -2.91 -0.36 -12.84
N MET A 131 -3.15 -0.49 -14.16
CA MET A 131 -2.77 0.52 -15.15
C MET A 131 -3.55 1.84 -14.96
N SER A 132 -4.84 1.78 -14.63
CA SER A 132 -5.64 2.98 -14.32
C SER A 132 -5.08 3.72 -13.11
N ILE A 133 -4.81 3.00 -12.01
CA ILE A 133 -4.18 3.55 -10.81
C ILE A 133 -2.83 4.17 -11.16
N ALA A 134 -1.98 3.45 -11.91
CA ALA A 134 -0.67 3.95 -12.30
C ALA A 134 -0.77 5.25 -13.09
N ARG A 135 -1.69 5.37 -14.04
CA ARG A 135 -1.92 6.60 -14.82
C ARG A 135 -2.41 7.77 -13.96
N GLU A 136 -3.34 7.53 -13.04
CA GLU A 136 -3.82 8.58 -12.13
C GLU A 136 -2.75 9.02 -11.13
N VAL A 137 -1.89 8.11 -10.68
CA VAL A 137 -0.72 8.48 -9.85
C VAL A 137 0.32 9.22 -10.69
N ALA A 138 0.52 8.85 -11.96
CA ALA A 138 1.45 9.54 -12.87
C ALA A 138 1.08 11.02 -13.06
N SER A 139 -0.22 11.31 -13.22
CA SER A 139 -0.69 12.67 -13.49
C SER A 139 -0.45 13.63 -12.33
N VAL A 140 -0.35 13.11 -11.09
CA VAL A 140 -0.15 13.93 -9.89
C VAL A 140 1.28 13.94 -9.37
N THR A 141 2.08 12.91 -9.63
CA THR A 141 3.51 12.92 -9.25
C THR A 141 4.28 13.98 -10.04
N GLN A 142 3.87 14.26 -11.28
CA GLN A 142 4.40 15.37 -12.10
C GLN A 142 4.17 16.76 -11.47
N LEU A 143 3.18 16.87 -10.57
CA LEU A 143 2.87 18.11 -9.86
C LEU A 143 3.78 18.32 -8.63
N GLY A 144 4.67 17.36 -8.34
CA GLY A 144 5.57 17.38 -7.20
C GLY A 144 4.94 16.90 -5.88
N ILE A 145 3.74 16.30 -5.94
CA ILE A 145 3.09 15.67 -4.78
C ILE A 145 3.76 14.32 -4.52
N GLN A 146 4.11 14.07 -3.26
CA GLN A 146 4.78 12.85 -2.83
C GLN A 146 3.74 11.78 -2.50
N VAL A 147 3.75 10.68 -3.24
CA VAL A 147 2.74 9.62 -3.12
C VAL A 147 3.35 8.37 -2.53
N ALA A 148 2.83 7.95 -1.37
CA ALA A 148 3.02 6.61 -0.84
C ALA A 148 1.76 5.77 -1.05
N ILE A 149 1.92 4.46 -1.18
CA ILE A 149 0.82 3.53 -1.44
C ILE A 149 0.87 2.38 -0.44
N VAL A 150 -0.28 2.01 0.12
CA VAL A 150 -0.47 0.74 0.85
C VAL A 150 -1.48 -0.09 0.09
N VAL A 151 -1.17 -1.36 -0.14
CA VAL A 151 -2.01 -2.25 -0.94
C VAL A 151 -2.51 -3.42 -0.07
N GLY A 152 -3.80 -3.71 -0.15
CA GLY A 152 -4.40 -4.87 0.50
C GLY A 152 -4.10 -6.18 -0.23
N GLY A 153 -4.44 -7.33 0.38
CA GLY A 153 -4.17 -8.68 -0.17
C GLY A 153 -5.42 -9.54 -0.39
N GLY A 154 -6.61 -8.98 -0.14
CA GLY A 154 -7.87 -9.73 -0.11
C GLY A 154 -8.33 -10.34 -1.45
N ASN A 155 -7.74 -9.92 -2.56
CA ASN A 155 -7.92 -10.52 -3.89
C ASN A 155 -7.17 -11.84 -4.09
N ILE A 156 -6.10 -12.08 -3.33
CA ILE A 156 -5.32 -13.33 -3.40
C ILE A 156 -5.66 -14.21 -2.18
N PHE A 157 -5.75 -13.61 -0.99
CA PHE A 157 -6.03 -14.36 0.23
C PHE A 157 -6.84 -13.53 1.24
N ARG A 158 -7.95 -14.11 1.72
CA ARG A 158 -8.79 -13.53 2.78
C ARG A 158 -8.69 -14.35 4.07
N GLY A 159 -7.78 -13.99 4.96
CA GLY A 159 -7.53 -14.76 6.19
C GLY A 159 -8.74 -14.98 7.09
N ALA A 160 -9.67 -14.02 7.15
CA ALA A 160 -10.90 -14.13 7.94
C ALA A 160 -11.81 -15.29 7.48
N SER A 161 -11.80 -15.64 6.19
CA SER A 161 -12.60 -16.73 5.63
C SER A 161 -12.07 -18.13 6.00
N TRP A 162 -10.80 -18.20 6.39
CA TRP A 162 -10.08 -19.44 6.65
C TRP A 162 -9.76 -19.65 8.13
N ALA A 163 -9.96 -18.63 8.97
CA ALA A 163 -9.76 -18.73 10.41
C ALA A 163 -10.73 -19.78 10.99
N GLY A 164 -10.18 -20.85 11.57
CA GLY A 164 -10.96 -21.98 12.10
C GLY A 164 -11.25 -23.09 11.08
N SER A 165 -10.91 -22.88 9.80
CA SER A 165 -10.95 -23.89 8.76
C SER A 165 -9.58 -24.57 8.66
N SER A 166 -9.55 -25.91 8.63
CA SER A 166 -8.37 -26.70 8.26
C SER A 166 -7.05 -26.37 9.01
N GLY A 167 -7.06 -26.34 10.35
CA GLY A 167 -5.82 -26.26 11.15
C GLY A 167 -4.97 -24.99 10.97
N LEU A 168 -5.45 -24.02 10.22
CA LEU A 168 -4.78 -22.74 9.99
C LEU A 168 -5.12 -21.78 11.13
N ASP A 169 -4.15 -21.49 11.98
CA ASP A 169 -4.31 -20.49 13.02
C ASP A 169 -4.36 -19.08 12.43
N ARG A 170 -4.92 -18.15 13.20
CA ARG A 170 -5.10 -16.76 12.76
C ARG A 170 -3.78 -16.09 12.37
N SER A 171 -2.69 -16.36 13.10
CA SER A 171 -1.41 -15.71 12.84
C SER A 171 -0.82 -16.16 11.50
N SER A 172 -0.87 -17.46 11.23
CA SER A 172 -0.46 -18.02 9.93
C SER A 172 -1.29 -17.46 8.78
N ALA A 173 -2.62 -17.35 8.95
CA ALA A 173 -3.49 -16.73 7.96
C ALA A 173 -3.11 -15.26 7.67
N ASP A 174 -2.81 -14.49 8.71
CA ASP A 174 -2.38 -13.09 8.54
C ASP A 174 -1.02 -12.99 7.84
N TYR A 175 -0.07 -13.91 8.10
CA TYR A 175 1.20 -13.97 7.34
C TYR A 175 0.98 -14.26 5.85
N ILE A 176 0.10 -15.19 5.50
CA ILE A 176 -0.26 -15.45 4.10
C ILE A 176 -0.89 -14.19 3.47
N GLY A 177 -1.79 -13.52 4.18
CA GLY A 177 -2.38 -12.26 3.76
C GLY A 177 -1.33 -11.15 3.54
N MET A 178 -0.33 -11.06 4.42
CA MET A 178 0.78 -10.12 4.26
C MET A 178 1.63 -10.44 3.02
N LEU A 179 1.90 -11.72 2.72
CA LEU A 179 2.57 -12.12 1.48
C LEU A 179 1.76 -11.77 0.23
N ALA A 180 0.43 -11.92 0.28
CA ALA A 180 -0.45 -11.47 -0.81
C ALA A 180 -0.31 -9.96 -1.08
N THR A 181 -0.15 -9.12 -0.04
CA THR A 181 0.13 -7.68 -0.26
C THR A 181 1.46 -7.44 -0.98
N VAL A 182 2.48 -8.28 -0.75
CA VAL A 182 3.78 -8.19 -1.43
C VAL A 182 3.63 -8.53 -2.91
N MET A 183 2.85 -9.57 -3.25
CA MET A 183 2.56 -9.93 -4.63
C MET A 183 1.88 -8.77 -5.39
N ASN A 184 0.86 -8.15 -4.77
CA ASN A 184 0.20 -6.99 -5.36
C ASN A 184 1.14 -5.79 -5.51
N ALA A 185 2.01 -5.54 -4.53
CA ALA A 185 2.96 -4.45 -4.58
C ALA A 185 3.99 -4.60 -5.71
N ILE A 186 4.50 -5.81 -5.94
CA ILE A 186 5.41 -6.11 -7.07
C ILE A 186 4.70 -5.87 -8.41
N PHE A 187 3.46 -6.33 -8.54
CA PHE A 187 2.68 -6.13 -9.77
C PHE A 187 2.43 -4.63 -10.04
N LEU A 188 2.04 -3.88 -9.00
CA LEU A 188 1.80 -2.45 -9.11
C LEU A 188 3.11 -1.69 -9.42
N GLN A 189 4.24 -2.07 -8.81
CA GLN A 189 5.55 -1.52 -9.12
C GLN A 189 5.88 -1.72 -10.60
N ALA A 190 5.79 -2.95 -11.11
CA ALA A 190 6.09 -3.24 -12.51
C ALA A 190 5.17 -2.45 -13.46
N THR A 191 3.90 -2.30 -13.11
CA THR A 191 2.93 -1.51 -13.88
C THR A 191 3.32 -0.03 -13.91
N MET A 192 3.67 0.56 -12.77
CA MET A 192 4.11 1.96 -12.67
C MET A 192 5.42 2.21 -13.41
N GLU A 193 6.39 1.31 -13.28
CA GLU A 193 7.67 1.39 -13.98
C GLU A 193 7.52 1.23 -15.50
N SER A 194 6.55 0.44 -15.97
CA SER A 194 6.26 0.28 -17.41
C SER A 194 5.83 1.59 -18.09
N ILE A 195 5.32 2.55 -17.33
CA ILE A 195 4.93 3.89 -17.81
C ILE A 195 5.87 5.00 -17.31
N GLY A 196 7.06 4.63 -16.82
CA GLY A 196 8.13 5.57 -16.48
C GLY A 196 8.05 6.21 -15.09
N ILE A 197 7.23 5.69 -14.17
CA ILE A 197 7.14 6.19 -12.79
C ILE A 197 8.20 5.48 -11.92
N PRO A 198 9.22 6.20 -11.41
CA PRO A 198 10.22 5.60 -10.54
C PRO A 198 9.57 5.14 -9.22
N THR A 199 9.61 3.84 -8.95
CA THR A 199 8.88 3.24 -7.84
C THR A 199 9.81 2.43 -6.94
N ARG A 200 9.45 2.28 -5.65
CA ARG A 200 10.16 1.43 -4.69
C ARG A 200 9.18 0.69 -3.80
N VAL A 201 9.25 -0.64 -3.78
CA VAL A 201 8.54 -1.46 -2.81
C VAL A 201 9.36 -1.58 -1.53
N GLN A 202 8.70 -1.36 -0.39
CA GLN A 202 9.25 -1.58 0.93
C GLN A 202 8.38 -2.53 1.76
N THR A 203 8.96 -3.59 2.31
CA THR A 203 8.24 -4.62 3.06
C THR A 203 8.46 -4.48 4.57
N ALA A 204 7.42 -4.71 5.36
CA ALA A 204 7.50 -4.67 6.83
C ALA A 204 8.44 -5.74 7.42
N PHE A 205 8.42 -6.97 6.88
CA PHE A 205 9.45 -7.98 7.18
C PHE A 205 10.49 -8.03 6.04
N ARG A 206 11.71 -8.45 6.37
CA ARG A 206 12.85 -8.45 5.43
C ARG A 206 12.69 -9.54 4.36
N MET A 207 12.72 -9.15 3.09
CA MET A 207 12.73 -10.04 1.92
C MET A 207 13.85 -9.61 0.96
N SER A 208 15.11 -9.91 1.31
CA SER A 208 16.31 -9.27 0.75
C SER A 208 16.40 -9.29 -0.78
N GLU A 209 15.98 -10.37 -1.42
CA GLU A 209 16.06 -10.59 -2.86
C GLU A 209 14.86 -9.98 -3.62
N VAL A 210 13.77 -9.68 -2.91
CA VAL A 210 12.48 -9.32 -3.53
C VAL A 210 12.20 -7.82 -3.40
N ALA A 211 12.42 -7.24 -2.23
CA ALA A 211 12.07 -5.85 -1.94
C ALA A 211 12.94 -5.24 -0.83
N GLU A 212 13.01 -3.91 -0.81
CA GLU A 212 13.73 -3.22 0.26
C GLU A 212 13.02 -3.46 1.62
N PRO A 213 13.73 -3.70 2.72
CA PRO A 213 13.10 -3.65 4.03
C PRO A 213 12.64 -2.21 4.33
N TYR A 214 11.49 -2.08 5.00
CA TYR A 214 11.01 -0.78 5.43
C TYR A 214 11.98 -0.11 6.40
N ILE A 215 12.45 1.07 6.01
CA ILE A 215 13.24 1.96 6.85
C ILE A 215 12.68 3.36 6.64
N ARG A 216 12.01 3.90 7.67
CA ARG A 216 11.34 5.22 7.63
C ARG A 216 12.15 6.30 6.91
N ARG A 217 13.41 6.49 7.32
CA ARG A 217 14.30 7.53 6.74
C ARG A 217 14.57 7.30 5.24
N ARG A 218 14.63 6.04 4.80
CA ARG A 218 14.80 5.68 3.39
C ARG A 218 13.51 5.91 2.61
N ALA A 219 12.35 5.56 3.17
CA ALA A 219 11.04 5.83 2.57
C ALA A 219 10.87 7.33 2.30
N VAL A 220 11.10 8.16 3.31
CA VAL A 220 11.04 9.63 3.20
C VAL A 220 12.01 10.13 2.13
N ARG A 221 13.24 9.61 2.09
CA ARG A 221 14.23 10.01 1.07
C ARG A 221 13.82 9.60 -0.36
N HIS A 222 13.12 8.49 -0.54
CA HIS A 222 12.57 8.11 -1.85
C HIS A 222 11.46 9.08 -2.27
N LEU A 223 10.54 9.40 -1.35
CA LEU A 223 9.46 10.37 -1.58
C LEU A 223 9.99 11.77 -1.94
N GLU A 224 11.00 12.26 -1.22
CA GLU A 224 11.68 13.54 -1.53
C GLU A 224 12.31 13.59 -2.93
N LYS A 225 12.68 12.42 -3.48
CA LYS A 225 13.24 12.29 -4.84
C LYS A 225 12.16 12.14 -5.92
N GLY A 226 10.89 12.30 -5.57
CA GLY A 226 9.76 12.14 -6.48
C GLY A 226 9.45 10.70 -6.85
N ARG A 227 9.95 9.71 -6.07
CA ARG A 227 9.64 8.30 -6.29
C ARG A 227 8.34 7.94 -5.57
N VAL A 228 7.54 7.09 -6.19
CA VAL A 228 6.42 6.44 -5.50
C VAL A 228 6.95 5.36 -4.58
N VAL A 229 6.48 5.32 -3.34
CA VAL A 229 6.84 4.26 -2.38
C VAL A 229 5.63 3.38 -2.10
N ILE A 230 5.74 2.09 -2.38
CA ILE A 230 4.69 1.10 -2.11
C ILE A 230 5.07 0.32 -0.86
N PHE A 231 4.30 0.44 0.21
CA PHE A 231 4.45 -0.35 1.41
C PHE A 231 3.65 -1.64 1.31
N ALA A 232 4.33 -2.74 1.61
CA ALA A 232 3.77 -4.08 1.62
C ALA A 232 4.07 -4.82 2.93
N ALA A 233 3.47 -5.99 3.09
CA ALA A 233 3.45 -6.79 4.31
C ALA A 233 2.80 -6.09 5.53
N GLY A 234 1.87 -5.15 5.29
CA GLY A 234 1.10 -4.49 6.34
C GLY A 234 1.97 -3.85 7.43
N SER A 235 1.62 -4.10 8.70
CA SER A 235 2.43 -3.69 9.86
C SER A 235 3.60 -4.64 10.13
N GLY A 236 3.64 -5.81 9.48
CA GLY A 236 4.56 -6.93 9.78
C GLY A 236 4.09 -7.82 10.93
N ASN A 237 2.98 -7.48 11.58
CA ASN A 237 2.45 -8.20 12.74
C ASN A 237 1.06 -8.76 12.42
N PRO A 238 0.76 -10.01 12.82
CA PRO A 238 -0.60 -10.54 12.79
C PRO A 238 -1.59 -9.70 13.61
N PHE A 239 -2.90 -9.96 13.42
CA PHE A 239 -4.03 -9.29 14.07
C PHE A 239 -4.30 -7.83 13.66
N PHE A 240 -3.46 -7.24 12.81
CA PHE A 240 -3.65 -5.90 12.29
C PHE A 240 -4.20 -5.91 10.87
N THR A 241 -5.03 -4.92 10.54
CA THR A 241 -5.55 -4.77 9.18
C THR A 241 -4.60 -3.97 8.30
N THR A 242 -4.88 -3.95 7.01
CA THR A 242 -4.19 -3.07 6.05
C THR A 242 -4.55 -1.60 6.24
N ASP A 243 -5.70 -1.29 6.85
CA ASP A 243 -6.06 0.08 7.21
C ASP A 243 -5.22 0.56 8.41
N THR A 244 -4.98 -0.30 9.41
CA THR A 244 -4.05 0.02 10.50
C THR A 244 -2.63 0.26 9.98
N ALA A 245 -2.17 -0.56 9.03
CA ALA A 245 -0.87 -0.36 8.39
C ALA A 245 -0.80 0.94 7.60
N ALA A 246 -1.88 1.34 6.91
CA ALA A 246 -1.98 2.60 6.21
C ALA A 246 -1.89 3.80 7.15
N ALA A 247 -2.65 3.78 8.25
CA ALA A 247 -2.59 4.81 9.28
C ALA A 247 -1.16 4.91 9.87
N LEU A 248 -0.55 3.77 10.22
CA LEU A 248 0.81 3.71 10.77
C LEU A 248 1.85 4.30 9.81
N ARG A 249 1.87 3.84 8.57
CA ARG A 249 2.83 4.32 7.56
C ARG A 249 2.61 5.80 7.27
N CYS A 250 1.36 6.26 7.26
CA CYS A 250 1.02 7.67 7.05
C CYS A 250 1.64 8.55 8.13
N ALA A 251 1.46 8.18 9.40
CA ALA A 251 2.05 8.89 10.54
C ALA A 251 3.58 8.88 10.48
N GLU A 252 4.20 7.72 10.23
CA GLU A 252 5.65 7.58 10.18
C GLU A 252 6.28 8.42 9.07
N ILE A 253 5.73 8.40 7.86
CA ILE A 253 6.23 9.24 6.77
C ILE A 253 5.72 10.68 6.87
N SER A 254 4.95 11.05 7.88
CA SER A 254 4.37 12.40 8.00
C SER A 254 3.61 12.82 6.73
N ALA A 255 2.81 11.91 6.19
CA ALA A 255 1.84 12.24 5.16
C ALA A 255 0.66 13.00 5.78
N GLU A 256 0.05 13.89 5.01
CA GLU A 256 -0.96 14.83 5.48
C GLU A 256 -2.38 14.27 5.41
N VAL A 257 -2.56 13.11 4.77
CA VAL A 257 -3.87 12.48 4.58
C VAL A 257 -3.73 11.00 4.23
N VAL A 258 -4.67 10.18 4.72
CA VAL A 258 -4.92 8.83 4.20
C VAL A 258 -6.04 8.89 3.17
N LEU A 259 -5.74 8.54 1.92
CA LEU A 259 -6.69 8.45 0.83
C LEU A 259 -7.12 6.99 0.69
N LYS A 260 -8.29 6.63 1.22
CA LYS A 260 -8.81 5.26 1.19
C LYS A 260 -9.68 5.05 -0.06
N ALA A 261 -9.10 4.39 -1.06
CA ALA A 261 -9.79 4.02 -2.29
C ALA A 261 -10.65 2.76 -2.08
N THR A 262 -11.95 2.87 -2.34
CA THR A 262 -12.95 1.82 -2.13
C THR A 262 -13.86 1.65 -3.34
N ASN A 263 -14.71 0.62 -3.35
CA ASN A 263 -15.68 0.37 -4.42
C ASN A 263 -16.99 1.18 -4.27
N VAL A 264 -17.14 1.98 -3.21
CA VAL A 264 -18.31 2.82 -2.92
C VAL A 264 -17.93 4.29 -2.95
N ASP A 265 -18.93 5.17 -3.06
CA ASP A 265 -18.70 6.62 -3.24
C ASP A 265 -18.10 7.33 -2.03
N GLY A 266 -18.28 6.77 -0.83
CA GLY A 266 -17.72 7.27 0.42
C GLY A 266 -18.38 6.55 1.59
N VAL A 267 -18.60 7.28 2.68
CA VAL A 267 -19.28 6.78 3.87
C VAL A 267 -20.74 7.20 3.81
N TYR A 268 -21.63 6.22 3.97
CA TYR A 268 -23.06 6.43 4.04
C TYR A 268 -23.54 6.34 5.50
N ASP A 269 -24.69 6.95 5.79
CA ASP A 269 -25.36 6.81 7.09
C ASP A 269 -25.87 5.38 7.35
N GLU A 270 -26.27 4.68 6.29
CA GLU A 270 -26.68 3.27 6.30
C GLU A 270 -26.04 2.50 5.13
N ASP A 271 -26.09 1.16 5.13
CA ASP A 271 -25.55 0.37 4.01
C ASP A 271 -26.39 0.64 2.73
N PRO A 272 -25.82 1.27 1.68
CA PRO A 272 -26.56 1.59 0.46
C PRO A 272 -26.99 0.36 -0.33
N LYS A 273 -26.45 -0.83 -0.04
CA LYS A 273 -26.91 -2.10 -0.63
C LYS A 273 -28.19 -2.62 0.01
N LEU A 274 -28.43 -2.27 1.27
CA LEU A 274 -29.59 -2.71 2.05
C LEU A 274 -30.68 -1.65 2.08
N ASN A 275 -30.30 -0.37 2.15
CA ASN A 275 -31.22 0.76 2.14
C ASN A 275 -30.96 1.67 0.93
N PRO A 276 -31.86 1.68 -0.07
CA PRO A 276 -31.77 2.61 -1.21
C PRO A 276 -31.86 4.10 -0.86
N LYS A 277 -32.32 4.43 0.37
CA LYS A 277 -32.37 5.80 0.89
C LYS A 277 -31.11 6.23 1.63
N ALA A 278 -30.08 5.37 1.69
CA ALA A 278 -28.82 5.73 2.34
C ALA A 278 -28.22 6.99 1.70
N HIS A 279 -27.81 7.93 2.54
CA HIS A 279 -27.26 9.22 2.14
C HIS A 279 -25.74 9.25 2.31
N LEU A 280 -25.05 9.73 1.27
CA LEU A 280 -23.61 9.95 1.33
C LEU A 280 -23.32 11.12 2.29
N LEU A 281 -22.39 10.90 3.22
CA LEU A 281 -21.96 11.88 4.20
C LEU A 281 -20.73 12.60 3.66
N ASP A 282 -20.78 13.92 3.46
CA ASP A 282 -19.65 14.66 2.89
C ASP A 282 -18.48 14.81 3.87
N THR A 283 -18.80 15.06 5.14
CA THR A 283 -17.82 15.29 6.20
C THR A 283 -18.23 14.61 7.50
N LEU A 284 -17.27 14.01 8.20
CA LEU A 284 -17.49 13.38 9.50
C LEU A 284 -16.37 13.75 10.48
N SER A 285 -16.73 13.89 11.75
CA SER A 285 -15.74 13.87 12.83
C SER A 285 -15.32 12.44 13.15
N TYR A 286 -14.19 12.27 13.85
CA TYR A 286 -13.79 10.95 14.33
C TYR A 286 -14.77 10.42 15.38
N GLU A 287 -15.33 11.31 16.18
CA GLU A 287 -16.36 11.01 17.17
C GLU A 287 -17.64 10.49 16.50
N ASP A 288 -18.05 11.06 15.36
CA ASP A 288 -19.22 10.59 14.60
C ASP A 288 -19.01 9.16 14.10
N VAL A 289 -17.82 8.85 13.57
CA VAL A 289 -17.50 7.51 13.05
C VAL A 289 -17.57 6.47 14.16
N MET A 290 -17.06 6.79 15.36
CA MET A 290 -17.10 5.90 16.51
C MET A 290 -18.50 5.77 17.11
N ALA A 291 -19.22 6.88 17.26
CA ALA A 291 -20.54 6.89 17.90
C ALA A 291 -21.62 6.18 17.06
N LYS A 292 -21.51 6.25 15.73
CA LYS A 292 -22.46 5.65 14.79
C LYS A 292 -22.00 4.28 14.26
N ASP A 293 -20.88 3.76 14.76
CA ASP A 293 -20.27 2.50 14.31
C ASP A 293 -20.15 2.39 12.76
N LEU A 294 -19.74 3.50 12.13
CA LEU A 294 -19.64 3.55 10.67
C LEU A 294 -18.47 2.68 10.21
N SER A 295 -18.75 1.72 9.32
CA SER A 295 -17.78 0.74 8.80
C SER A 295 -16.78 1.38 7.81
N VAL A 296 -15.91 2.26 8.31
CA VAL A 296 -14.92 2.98 7.50
C VAL A 296 -13.58 2.25 7.47
N MET A 297 -13.00 2.01 8.64
CA MET A 297 -11.73 1.31 8.91
C MET A 297 -11.87 0.62 10.27
N ASP A 298 -10.93 -0.24 10.63
CA ASP A 298 -10.89 -0.75 12.00
C ASP A 298 -10.63 0.38 13.02
N MET A 299 -11.10 0.16 14.25
CA MET A 299 -11.02 1.15 15.33
C MET A 299 -9.57 1.56 15.66
N THR A 300 -8.60 0.64 15.49
CA THR A 300 -7.18 0.93 15.73
C THR A 300 -6.68 1.95 14.71
N ALA A 301 -7.01 1.77 13.43
CA ALA A 301 -6.66 2.72 12.38
C ALA A 301 -7.32 4.10 12.60
N ILE A 302 -8.60 4.12 12.99
CA ILE A 302 -9.33 5.36 13.30
C ILE A 302 -8.66 6.11 14.45
N THR A 303 -8.40 5.42 15.55
CA THR A 303 -7.77 6.02 16.74
C THR A 303 -6.37 6.56 16.40
N LEU A 304 -5.58 5.79 15.66
CA LEU A 304 -4.24 6.23 15.26
C LEU A 304 -4.28 7.48 14.37
N CYS A 305 -5.23 7.56 13.43
CA CYS A 305 -5.42 8.76 12.61
C CYS A 305 -5.88 9.96 13.45
N GLN A 306 -6.81 9.77 14.39
CA GLN A 306 -7.30 10.82 15.28
C GLN A 306 -6.18 11.39 16.16
N GLU A 307 -5.43 10.53 16.84
CA GLU A 307 -4.32 10.95 17.74
C GLU A 307 -3.23 11.72 17.01
N ASN A 308 -3.00 11.40 15.73
CA ASN A 308 -1.99 12.05 14.90
C ASN A 308 -2.55 13.21 14.05
N ASN A 309 -3.84 13.57 14.23
CA ASN A 309 -4.53 14.59 13.44
C ASN A 309 -4.43 14.37 11.92
N ILE A 310 -4.41 13.11 11.49
CA ILE A 310 -4.33 12.73 10.08
C ILE A 310 -5.75 12.62 9.55
N PRO A 311 -6.22 13.45 8.61
CA PRO A 311 -7.52 13.26 7.98
C PRO A 311 -7.56 12.01 7.09
N VAL A 312 -8.75 11.47 6.88
CA VAL A 312 -9.01 10.32 6.01
C VAL A 312 -10.01 10.74 4.93
N VAL A 313 -9.71 10.49 3.66
CA VAL A 313 -10.64 10.70 2.55
C VAL A 313 -11.04 9.35 1.99
N VAL A 314 -12.34 9.03 2.03
CA VAL A 314 -12.89 7.78 1.51
C VAL A 314 -13.61 8.06 0.20
N PHE A 315 -13.22 7.39 -0.88
CA PHE A 315 -13.77 7.68 -2.20
C PHE A 315 -13.84 6.43 -3.09
N ASN A 316 -14.59 6.53 -4.18
CA ASN A 316 -14.73 5.46 -5.17
C ASN A 316 -13.55 5.44 -6.15
N LEU A 317 -12.86 4.31 -6.24
CA LEU A 317 -11.77 4.10 -7.19
C LEU A 317 -12.24 3.88 -8.63
N ASN A 318 -13.49 3.44 -8.81
CA ASN A 318 -14.03 3.07 -10.12
C ASN A 318 -14.49 4.29 -10.93
N LYS A 319 -14.53 5.47 -10.31
CA LYS A 319 -14.82 6.74 -10.97
C LYS A 319 -13.51 7.33 -11.50
N PRO A 320 -13.30 7.38 -12.84
CA PRO A 320 -12.04 7.84 -13.41
C PRO A 320 -11.67 9.25 -12.95
N GLY A 321 -10.40 9.43 -12.58
CA GLY A 321 -9.86 10.71 -12.12
C GLY A 321 -10.06 10.99 -10.63
N ASN A 322 -10.80 10.17 -9.89
CA ASN A 322 -11.00 10.37 -8.47
C ASN A 322 -9.70 10.25 -7.66
N ILE A 323 -8.76 9.37 -8.05
CA ILE A 323 -7.48 9.24 -7.36
C ILE A 323 -6.70 10.54 -7.54
N ALA A 324 -6.62 11.05 -8.77
CA ALA A 324 -5.93 12.30 -9.05
C ALA A 324 -6.55 13.47 -8.26
N LYS A 325 -7.88 13.61 -8.29
CA LYS A 325 -8.64 14.62 -7.53
C LYS A 325 -8.41 14.53 -6.02
N ALA A 326 -8.46 13.32 -5.46
CA ALA A 326 -8.19 13.08 -4.05
C ALA A 326 -6.77 13.51 -3.65
N ILE A 327 -5.78 13.19 -4.49
CA ILE A 327 -4.36 13.50 -4.26
C ILE A 327 -4.09 15.01 -4.31
N VAL A 328 -4.70 15.75 -5.24
CA VAL A 328 -4.55 17.21 -5.28
C VAL A 328 -5.38 17.93 -4.19
N GLY A 329 -6.31 17.22 -3.56
CA GLY A 329 -7.13 17.68 -2.44
C GLY A 329 -8.48 18.29 -2.82
N GLU A 330 -8.98 18.00 -4.02
CA GLU A 330 -10.36 18.28 -4.41
C GLU A 330 -11.35 17.47 -3.56
N ARG A 331 -12.59 17.95 -3.46
CA ARG A 331 -13.65 17.24 -2.74
C ARG A 331 -14.10 16.02 -3.53
N VAL A 332 -13.81 14.84 -3.00
CA VAL A 332 -14.31 13.54 -3.49
C VAL A 332 -14.70 12.67 -2.31
N GLY A 333 -15.86 12.02 -2.43
CA GLY A 333 -16.40 11.13 -1.40
C GLY A 333 -16.53 11.83 -0.03
N THR A 334 -16.09 11.16 1.03
CA THR A 334 -16.24 11.61 2.42
C THR A 334 -14.91 11.99 3.03
N LEU A 335 -14.83 13.17 3.64
CA LEU A 335 -13.72 13.60 4.47
C LEU A 335 -13.99 13.32 5.95
N ILE A 336 -13.12 12.55 6.59
CA ILE A 336 -13.19 12.21 8.01
C ILE A 336 -12.01 12.89 8.71
N GLY A 337 -12.33 13.67 9.74
CA GLY A 337 -11.33 14.49 10.41
C GLY A 337 -10.80 15.64 9.53
N GLY A 338 -10.16 16.61 10.18
CA GLY A 338 -9.63 17.82 9.55
C GLY A 338 -9.95 19.09 10.35
N PRO A 339 -9.34 20.24 10.02
CA PRO A 339 -9.57 21.49 10.74
C PRO A 339 -11.06 21.88 10.72
N ARG A 340 -11.61 22.28 11.87
CA ARG A 340 -13.03 22.65 12.08
C ARG A 340 -13.58 23.67 11.07
N SER A 341 -12.73 24.48 10.43
CA SER A 341 -13.13 25.45 9.39
C SER A 341 -13.73 24.80 8.13
N GLN A 342 -13.76 23.46 8.04
CA GLN A 342 -14.29 22.71 6.91
C GLN A 342 -15.52 21.84 7.24
N LEU A 343 -15.88 21.70 8.53
CA LEU A 343 -17.07 20.94 8.96
C LEU A 343 -18.38 21.75 8.87
N HIS A 344 -18.29 23.07 8.64
CA HIS A 344 -19.43 23.94 8.36
C HIS A 344 -18.95 25.10 7.46
N ARG A 345 -19.22 25.02 6.15
CA ARG A 345 -19.51 26.22 5.36
C ARG A 345 -20.99 26.13 5.03
N PRO A 346 -21.87 26.87 5.71
CA PRO A 346 -23.23 27.02 5.19
C PRO A 346 -23.11 27.71 3.83
N GLU A 347 -23.75 27.14 2.81
CA GLU A 347 -24.00 27.85 1.57
C GLU A 347 -24.87 29.08 1.86
N GLY A 348 -24.52 30.20 1.24
CA GLY A 348 -25.42 31.35 1.13
C GLY A 348 -24.99 32.58 1.92
N ASN A 349 -24.21 33.44 1.25
CA ASN A 349 -24.38 34.88 1.41
C ASN A 349 -25.83 35.23 1.07
N ILE A 350 -26.57 35.78 2.03
CA ILE A 350 -27.75 36.60 1.77
C ILE A 350 -27.48 37.97 2.39
N THR A 351 -27.23 38.91 1.47
CA THR A 351 -27.44 40.36 1.51
C THR A 351 -26.72 41.19 2.56
N ASP A 352 -25.76 41.99 2.07
CA ASP A 352 -25.65 43.40 2.42
C ASP A 352 -27.02 44.08 2.31
N MET A 353 -27.58 44.52 3.44
CA MET A 353 -28.48 45.67 3.56
C MET A 353 -28.49 46.16 5.01
N ASN A 354 -27.62 47.12 5.31
CA ASN A 354 -27.92 48.44 5.91
C ASN A 354 -26.66 49.08 6.49
#